data_AF-A0A3M5G5U0-F1
#
_entry.id   AF-A0A3M5G5U0-F1
#
_cell.length_a   1.000
_cell.length_b   1.000
_cell.length_c   1.000
_cell.angle_alpha   90.00
_cell.angle_beta   90.00
_cell.angle_gamma   90.00
#
_symmetry.space_group_name_H-M   'P 1'
#
loop_
_entity.id
_entity.type
_entity.pdbx_description
1 polymer ?
#
loop_
_entity_poly.entity_id
_entity_poly.type
_entity_poly.pdbx_seq_one_letter_code
_entity_poly.pdbx_strand_id
1 'polypeptide(L)' 'MTLEAASHGLGFALESTLLAQKYLGTGELIEVAPQELTAPVAAHHLVFPKAHSGFPRVRRFLEWMEHELGQGFVF' A
#
# COMPACT_ATOMS: atom_id res chain seq x y z
N MET A 1 14.74 1.39 3.53
CA MET A 1 16.13 1.06 3.16
C MET A 1 16.37 1.30 1.66
N THR A 2 15.67 0.62 0.76
CA THR A 2 15.79 0.82 -0.70
C THR A 2 15.45 2.24 -1.17
N LEU A 3 14.30 2.79 -0.75
CA LEU A 3 13.88 4.17 -1.10
C LEU A 3 14.85 5.24 -0.58
N GLU A 4 15.34 5.07 0.65
CA GLU A 4 16.29 6.01 1.28
C GLU A 4 17.66 5.98 0.57
N ALA A 5 18.13 4.80 0.16
CA ALA A 5 19.35 4.70 -0.64
C ALA A 5 19.17 5.42 -2.01
N ALA A 6 18.01 5.25 -2.65
CA ALA A 6 17.69 5.95 -3.89
C ALA A 6 17.61 7.48 -3.68
N SER A 7 17.05 7.95 -2.56
CA SER A 7 16.96 9.39 -2.29
C SER A 7 18.31 10.04 -2.01
N HIS A 8 19.28 9.27 -1.53
CA HIS A 8 20.69 9.69 -1.44
C HIS A 8 21.47 9.53 -2.75
N GLY A 9 20.82 9.19 -3.87
CA GLY A 9 21.45 9.11 -5.18
C GLY A 9 22.27 7.84 -5.43
N LEU A 10 22.05 6.78 -4.65
CA LEU A 10 22.79 5.51 -4.78
C LEU A 10 22.23 4.57 -5.87
N GLY A 11 21.19 5.00 -6.59
CA GLY A 11 20.62 4.26 -7.72
C GLY A 11 19.10 4.33 -7.79
N PHE A 12 18.49 3.30 -8.38
CA PHE A 12 17.04 3.16 -8.53
C PHE A 12 16.47 2.14 -7.53
N ALA A 13 15.25 2.37 -7.09
CA ALA A 13 14.50 1.42 -6.26
C ALA A 13 13.24 0.96 -7.00
N LEU A 14 13.07 -0.36 -7.16
CA LEU A 14 11.79 -0.95 -7.56
C LEU A 14 11.00 -1.27 -6.29
N GLU A 15 10.01 -0.44 -5.98
CA GLU A 15 9.31 -0.48 -4.70
C GLU A 15 7.83 -0.18 -4.85
N SER A 16 7.07 -0.46 -3.79
CA SER A 16 5.65 -0.10 -3.74
C SER A 16 5.46 1.42 -3.80
N THR A 17 4.61 1.89 -4.70
CA THR A 17 4.22 3.29 -4.80
C THR A 17 3.54 3.80 -3.51
N LEU A 18 2.86 2.92 -2.78
CA LEU A 18 2.29 3.23 -1.47
C LEU A 18 3.39 3.59 -0.46
N LEU A 19 4.46 2.80 -0.40
CA LEU A 19 5.59 3.07 0.51
C LEU A 19 6.42 4.28 0.05
N ALA A 20 6.48 4.52 -1.26
CA ALA A 20 7.18 5.65 -1.86
C ALA A 20 6.42 6.98 -1.76
N GLN A 21 5.13 6.97 -1.38
CA GLN A 21 4.24 8.13 -1.46
C GLN A 21 4.83 9.39 -0.81
N LYS A 22 5.47 9.24 0.36
CA LYS A 22 6.10 10.38 1.04
C LYS A 22 7.20 11.01 0.18
N TYR A 23 8.13 10.21 -0.35
CA TYR A 23 9.27 10.68 -1.14
C TYR A 23 8.82 11.27 -2.48
N LEU A 24 7.78 10.69 -3.09
CA LEU A 24 7.19 11.21 -4.32
C LEU A 24 6.46 12.54 -4.07
N GLY A 25 5.69 12.62 -2.97
CA GLY A 25 4.93 13.82 -2.61
C GLY A 25 5.81 15.02 -2.23
N THR A 26 7.00 14.79 -1.69
CA THR A 26 7.99 15.84 -1.41
C THR A 26 8.87 16.18 -2.61
N GLY A 27 8.86 15.36 -3.67
CA GLY A 27 9.77 15.48 -4.81
C GLY A 27 11.21 15.05 -4.50
N GLU A 28 11.45 14.40 -3.36
CA GLU A 28 12.76 13.82 -3.00
C GLU A 28 13.11 12.63 -3.91
N LEU A 29 12.09 11.91 -4.37
CA LEU A 29 12.19 10.93 -5.44
C LEU A 29 11.22 11.28 -6.56
N ILE A 30 11.51 10.77 -7.76
CA ILE A 30 10.63 10.80 -8.92
C ILE A 30 10.43 9.39 -9.44
N GLU A 31 9.28 9.15 -10.07
CA GLU A 31 9.04 7.91 -10.81
C GLU A 31 9.81 7.95 -12.13
N VAL A 32 10.56 6.87 -12.41
CA VAL A 32 11.54 6.85 -13.51
C VAL A 32 11.04 6.03 -14.72
N ALA A 33 10.11 5.12 -14.49
CA ALA A 33 9.78 4.07 -15.45
C ALA A 33 8.32 4.13 -15.93
N PRO A 34 8.06 3.78 -17.21
CA PRO A 34 6.70 3.63 -17.72
C PRO A 34 6.01 2.40 -17.09
N GLN A 35 4.67 2.36 -17.19
CA GLN A 35 3.82 1.30 -16.65
C GLN A 35 4.27 -0.13 -17.05
N GLU A 36 4.97 -0.29 -18.18
CA GLU A 36 5.46 -1.59 -18.66
C GLU A 36 6.52 -2.23 -17.75
N LEU A 37 7.21 -1.44 -16.93
CA LEU A 37 8.19 -1.94 -15.96
C LEU A 37 7.58 -2.17 -14.56
N THR A 38 6.28 -1.91 -14.40
CA THR A 38 5.57 -2.13 -13.14
C THR A 38 5.03 -3.55 -13.05
N ALA A 39 5.17 -4.18 -11.88
CA ALA A 39 4.48 -5.41 -11.56
C ALA A 39 3.22 -5.11 -10.72
N PRO A 40 2.02 -5.57 -11.09
CA PRO A 40 0.85 -5.46 -10.24
C PRO A 40 1.08 -6.30 -8.97
N VAL A 41 0.95 -5.66 -7.81
CA VAL A 41 1.16 -6.30 -6.51
C VAL A 41 -0.15 -6.25 -5.71
N ALA A 42 -0.72 -7.42 -5.45
CA ALA A 42 -1.77 -7.61 -4.46
C ALA A 42 -1.13 -8.17 -3.17
N ALA A 43 -0.52 -7.30 -2.37
CA ALA A 43 0.23 -7.72 -1.18
C ALA A 43 -0.48 -7.50 0.16
N HIS A 44 -1.57 -6.73 0.18
CA HIS A 44 -2.21 -6.32 1.43
C HIS A 44 -3.52 -7.09 1.63
N HIS A 45 -3.60 -7.85 2.72
CA HIS A 45 -4.77 -8.64 3.09
C HIS A 45 -5.17 -8.34 4.53
N LEU A 46 -6.47 -8.23 4.78
CA LEU A 46 -7.01 -8.25 6.13
C LEU A 46 -7.13 -9.70 6.60
N VAL A 47 -6.37 -10.04 7.65
CA VAL A 47 -6.31 -11.41 8.18
C VAL A 47 -6.88 -11.43 9.59
N PHE A 48 -7.98 -12.16 9.76
CA PHE A 48 -8.62 -12.38 11.05
C PHE A 48 -9.41 -13.70 11.03
N PRO A 49 -9.61 -14.37 12.18
CA PRO A 49 -10.43 -15.57 12.24
C PRO A 49 -11.86 -15.29 11.79
N LYS A 50 -12.42 -16.12 10.89
CA LYS A 50 -13.79 -15.93 10.39
C LYS A 50 -14.83 -15.90 11.51
N ALA A 51 -14.62 -16.66 12.59
CA ALA A 51 -15.46 -16.64 13.78
C ALA A 51 -15.55 -15.25 14.46
N HIS A 52 -14.56 -14.37 14.24
CA HIS A 52 -14.50 -13.03 14.83
C HIS A 52 -15.13 -11.96 13.94
N SER A 53 -15.57 -12.27 12.72
CA SER A 53 -16.17 -11.29 11.79
C SER A 53 -17.42 -10.62 12.36
N GLY A 54 -18.17 -11.34 13.21
CA GLY A 54 -19.36 -10.83 13.88
C GLY A 54 -19.09 -9.96 15.10
N PHE A 55 -17.84 -9.86 15.59
CA PHE A 55 -17.53 -9.04 16.75
C PHE A 55 -17.72 -7.56 16.40
N PRO A 56 -18.44 -6.77 17.23
CA PRO A 56 -18.73 -5.36 16.91
C PRO A 56 -17.49 -4.53 16.57
N ARG A 57 -16.37 -4.79 17.26
CA ARG A 57 -15.09 -4.10 17.00
C ARG A 57 -14.49 -4.44 15.63
N VAL A 58 -14.62 -5.70 15.20
CA VAL A 58 -14.07 -6.17 13.91
C VAL A 58 -14.94 -5.62 12.80
N ARG A 59 -16.27 -5.75 12.92
CA ARG A 59 -17.21 -5.19 11.95
C ARG A 59 -17.01 -3.69 11.75
N ARG A 60 -16.92 -2.91 12.84
CA ARG A 60 -16.69 -1.46 12.74
C ARG A 60 -15.38 -1.11 12.03
N PHE A 61 -14.32 -1.88 12.29
CA PHE A 61 -13.04 -1.67 11.61
C PHE A 61 -13.13 -2.00 10.12
N LEU A 62 -13.81 -3.09 9.75
CA LEU A 62 -14.03 -3.47 8.36
C LEU A 62 -14.85 -2.40 7.63
N GLU A 63 -15.98 -1.97 8.20
CA GLU A 63 -16.83 -0.91 7.65
C GLU A 63 -16.05 0.41 7.45
N TRP A 64 -15.21 0.78 8.43
CA TRP A 64 -14.34 1.95 8.30
C TRP A 64 -13.31 1.78 7.17
N MET A 65 -12.64 0.62 7.08
CA MET A 65 -11.69 0.34 6.01
C MET A 65 -12.34 0.35 4.62
N GLU A 66 -13.55 -0.19 4.47
CA GLU A 66 -14.31 -0.14 3.21
C GLU A 66 -14.61 1.30 2.79
N HIS A 67 -14.92 2.17 3.76
CA HIS A 67 -15.12 3.59 3.52
C HIS A 67 -13.84 4.29 3.05
N GLU A 68 -12.72 4.10 3.75
CA GLU A 68 -11.45 4.75 3.40
C GLU A 68 -10.90 4.28 2.04
N LEU A 69 -11.12 3.00 1.69
CA LEU A 69 -10.63 2.42 0.44
C LEU A 69 -11.60 2.56 -0.73
N GLY A 70 -12.86 2.91 -0.48
CA GLY A 70 -13.91 2.96 -1.50
C GLY A 70 -14.21 1.60 -2.13
N GLN A 71 -13.92 0.49 -1.43
CA GLN A 71 -14.10 -0.87 -1.90
C GLN A 71 -14.72 -1.74 -0.80
N GLY A 72 -15.75 -2.51 -1.15
CA GLY A 72 -16.32 -3.52 -0.26
C GLY A 72 -15.44 -4.77 -0.18
N PHE A 73 -15.32 -5.36 1.00
CA PHE A 73 -14.63 -6.62 1.19
C PHE A 73 -15.57 -7.80 1.02
N VAL A 74 -15.07 -8.90 0.45
CA VAL A 74 -15.79 -10.18 0.35
C VAL A 74 -15.06 -11.20 1.21
N PHE A 75 -15.72 -11.76 2.23
CA PHE A 75 -15.14 -12.69 3.21
C PHE A 75 -16.04 -13.89 3.57
#